data_AF-A0A229RFB9-F1
#
_entry.id   AF-A0A229RFB9-F1
#
_cell.length_a   1.000
_cell.length_b   1.000
_cell.length_c   1.000
_cell.angle_alpha   90.00
_cell.angle_beta   90.00
_cell.angle_gamma   90.00
#
_symmetry.space_group_name_H-M   'P 1'
#
loop_
_entity.id
_entity.type
_entity.pdbx_description
1 polymer ?
#
loop_
_entity_poly.entity_id
_entity_poly.type
_entity_poly.pdbx_seq_one_letter_code
_entity_poly.pdbx_strand_id
1 'polypeptide(L)'
;MPTRLLPLPAALPGSGSMLTGMTVRLNNTAYIFYRADTSLIHQLHVIHHELFHAMEHHPGMLVSDPVIKDALAQLLRPDLPNLSSELIRHLVGRSCRVGEFQDKHERDAERFAVVMAYRLGLTVPMNGENDAKPEADRLHRLLSNGCP
;
A
#
# COMPACT_ATOMS: atom_id res chain seq x y z
N MET A 1 -4.74 -0.59 -17.05
CA MET A 1 -3.62 0.29 -16.64
C MET A 1 -2.39 -0.59 -16.38
N PRO A 2 -1.21 -0.28 -16.92
CA PRO A 2 0.02 -0.97 -16.55
C PRO A 2 0.33 -0.79 -15.07
N THR A 3 0.69 -1.87 -14.39
CA THR A 3 1.05 -1.88 -12.97
C THR A 3 2.47 -2.39 -12.79
N ARG A 4 3.25 -1.72 -11.95
CA ARG A 4 4.61 -2.06 -11.55
C ARG A 4 4.65 -2.23 -10.05
N LEU A 5 5.24 -3.34 -9.58
CA LEU A 5 5.47 -3.59 -8.16
C LEU A 5 6.90 -3.17 -7.83
N LEU A 6 7.05 -2.28 -6.85
CA LEU A 6 8.35 -1.77 -6.42
C LEU A 6 8.58 -2.15 -4.96
N PRO A 7 9.50 -3.09 -4.67
CA PRO A 7 9.81 -3.45 -3.30
C PRO A 7 10.51 -2.28 -2.60
N LEU A 8 9.98 -1.88 -1.44
CA LEU A 8 10.64 -0.93 -0.55
C LEU A 8 11.74 -1.66 0.23
N PRO A 9 12.97 -1.13 0.26
CA PRO A 9 14.03 -1.68 1.10
C PRO A 9 13.68 -1.51 2.58
N ALA A 10 14.04 -2.51 3.39
CA ALA A 10 13.79 -2.55 4.84
C ALA A 10 14.37 -1.36 5.61
N ALA A 11 15.45 -0.76 5.08
CA ALA A 11 16.20 0.33 5.69
C ALA A 11 15.84 1.71 5.12
N LEU A 12 14.57 1.98 4.83
CA LEU A 12 14.14 3.30 4.38
C LEU A 12 14.23 4.30 5.56
N PRO A 13 15.17 5.27 5.56
CA PRO A 13 15.35 6.18 6.69
C PRO A 13 14.10 7.06 6.87
N GLY A 14 13.64 7.25 8.11
CA GLY A 14 12.44 8.05 8.41
C GLY A 14 11.10 7.33 8.22
N SER A 15 11.09 6.14 7.60
CA SER A 15 9.92 5.26 7.58
C SER A 15 9.82 4.52 8.91
N GLY A 16 9.44 5.22 9.98
CA GLY A 16 9.19 4.56 11.26
C GLY A 16 8.00 3.61 11.12
N SER A 17 8.22 2.34 10.78
CA SER A 17 7.27 1.20 10.76
C SER A 17 5.85 1.39 10.17
N MET A 18 5.46 2.57 9.70
CA MET A 18 4.07 2.94 9.40
C MET A 18 3.74 2.92 7.91
N LEU A 19 4.73 3.03 7.01
CA LEU A 19 4.51 2.82 5.58
C LEU A 19 4.62 1.33 5.26
N THR A 20 3.47 0.66 5.21
CA THR A 20 3.34 -0.73 4.77
C THR A 20 3.32 -0.83 3.24
N GLY A 21 2.70 0.15 2.58
CA GLY A 21 2.67 0.31 1.13
C GLY A 21 2.25 1.70 0.70
N MET A 22 2.29 1.93 -0.62
CA MET A 22 1.83 3.19 -1.23
C MET A 22 1.64 3.02 -2.74
N THR A 23 0.64 3.70 -3.30
CA THR A 23 0.44 3.82 -4.75
C THR A 23 0.86 5.17 -5.28
N VAL A 24 1.68 5.18 -6.33
CA VAL A 24 2.03 6.37 -7.11
C VAL A 24 1.60 6.15 -8.56
N ARG A 25 0.87 7.11 -9.14
CA ARG A 25 0.45 7.05 -10.54
C ARG A 25 1.20 8.09 -11.36
N LEU A 26 1.94 7.62 -12.35
CA LEU A 26 2.79 8.44 -13.23
C LEU A 26 2.69 7.94 -14.67
N ASN A 27 2.50 8.84 -15.62
CA ASN A 27 2.45 8.53 -17.05
C ASN A 27 1.54 7.33 -17.38
N ASN A 28 0.31 7.33 -16.86
CA ASN A 28 -0.68 6.27 -17.02
C ASN A 28 -0.26 4.88 -16.49
N THR A 29 0.80 4.81 -15.67
CA THR A 29 1.29 3.60 -14.99
C THR A 29 1.10 3.75 -13.49
N ALA A 30 0.63 2.68 -12.83
CA ALA A 30 0.62 2.62 -11.37
C ALA A 30 1.85 1.90 -10.85
N TYR A 31 2.52 2.54 -9.91
CA TYR A 31 3.65 2.02 -9.16
C TYR A 31 3.17 1.72 -7.75
N ILE A 32 3.11 0.45 -7.41
CA ILE A 32 2.70 -0.04 -6.10
C ILE A 32 3.95 -0.38 -5.31
N PHE A 33 4.18 0.38 -4.26
CA PHE A 33 5.25 0.16 -3.31
C PHE A 33 4.77 -0.75 -2.19
N TYR A 34 5.59 -1.74 -1.82
CA TYR A 34 5.29 -2.68 -0.75
C TYR A 34 6.56 -3.09 -0.01
N ARG A 35 6.44 -3.42 1.27
CA ARG A 35 7.57 -3.90 2.07
C ARG A 35 7.93 -5.36 1.76
N ALA A 36 9.07 -5.57 1.11
CA ALA A 36 9.55 -6.91 0.76
C ALA A 36 10.07 -7.73 1.97
N ASP A 37 10.29 -7.08 3.11
CA ASP A 37 10.76 -7.69 4.36
C ASP A 37 9.62 -8.21 5.27
N THR A 38 8.40 -8.26 4.75
CA THR A 38 7.21 -8.77 5.46
C THR A 38 6.80 -10.16 4.95
N SER A 39 5.88 -10.83 5.65
CA SER A 39 5.38 -12.14 5.20
C SER A 39 4.69 -12.05 3.84
N LEU A 40 4.72 -13.12 3.04
CA LEU A 40 4.07 -13.14 1.71
C LEU A 40 2.58 -12.77 1.79
N ILE A 41 1.87 -13.20 2.84
CA ILE A 41 0.47 -12.85 3.07
C ILE A 41 0.32 -11.35 3.29
N HIS A 42 1.19 -10.74 4.10
CA HIS A 42 1.18 -9.29 4.33
C HIS A 42 1.52 -8.51 3.05
N GLN A 43 2.53 -8.95 2.29
CA GLN A 43 2.88 -8.34 1.01
C GLN A 43 1.70 -8.36 0.05
N LEU A 44 1.02 -9.50 -0.08
CA LEU A 44 -0.15 -9.63 -0.95
C LEU A 44 -1.32 -8.78 -0.45
N HIS A 45 -1.57 -8.71 0.86
CA HIS A 45 -2.58 -7.82 1.42
C HIS A 45 -2.33 -6.36 1.00
N VAL A 46 -1.12 -5.87 1.26
CA VAL A 46 -0.70 -4.51 0.89
C VAL A 46 -0.82 -4.28 -0.62
N ILE A 47 -0.35 -5.22 -1.44
CA ILE A 47 -0.41 -5.09 -2.90
C ILE A 47 -1.86 -4.99 -3.38
N HIS A 48 -2.79 -5.80 -2.84
CA HIS A 48 -4.20 -5.72 -3.23
C HIS A 48 -4.87 -4.42 -2.74
N HIS A 49 -4.55 -3.97 -1.52
CA HIS A 49 -5.03 -2.70 -0.98
C HIS A 49 -4.63 -1.53 -1.88
N GLU A 50 -3.35 -1.45 -2.23
CA GLU A 50 -2.80 -0.41 -3.09
C GLU A 50 -3.30 -0.53 -4.54
N LEU A 51 -3.49 -1.76 -5.04
CA LEU A 51 -4.08 -1.97 -6.36
C LEU A 51 -5.50 -1.40 -6.44
N PHE A 52 -6.30 -1.53 -5.38
CA PHE A 52 -7.62 -0.93 -5.31
C PHE A 52 -7.56 0.60 -5.45
N HIS A 53 -6.68 1.27 -4.69
CA HIS A 53 -6.43 2.70 -4.84
C HIS A 53 -6.08 3.08 -6.27
N ALA A 54 -5.23 2.28 -6.90
CA ALA A 54 -4.83 2.48 -8.29
C ALA A 54 -6.00 2.36 -9.28
N MET A 55 -6.94 1.43 -9.07
CA MET A 55 -8.14 1.22 -9.90
C MET A 55 -9.18 2.32 -9.73
N GLU A 56 -9.44 2.74 -8.48
CA GLU A 56 -10.40 3.79 -8.15
C GLU A 56 -9.89 5.20 -8.52
N HIS A 57 -8.68 5.30 -9.09
CA HIS A 57 -7.99 6.56 -9.37
C HIS A 57 -7.82 7.43 -8.12
N HIS A 58 -7.98 6.83 -6.94
CA HIS A 58 -7.80 7.48 -5.67
C HIS A 58 -6.31 7.47 -5.37
N PRO A 59 -5.70 8.63 -5.17
CA PRO A 59 -4.31 8.63 -4.78
C PRO A 59 -4.16 8.12 -3.35
N GLY A 60 -3.24 7.16 -3.15
CA GLY A 60 -2.88 6.68 -1.83
C GLY A 60 -2.27 7.78 -0.95
N MET A 61 -1.70 7.40 0.19
CA MET A 61 -1.22 8.34 1.20
C MET A 61 -0.36 9.51 0.65
N LEU A 62 -0.62 10.70 1.20
CA LEU A 62 0.19 11.88 0.95
C LEU A 62 1.55 11.74 1.64
N VAL A 63 2.62 11.53 0.85
CA VAL A 63 3.98 11.55 1.38
C VAL A 63 4.51 12.98 1.41
N SER A 64 4.55 13.55 2.61
CA SER A 64 5.10 14.88 2.88
C SER A 64 6.55 14.85 3.34
N ASP A 65 7.05 13.71 3.82
CA ASP A 65 8.43 13.57 4.33
C ASP A 65 9.46 13.64 3.19
N PRO A 66 10.36 14.66 3.17
CA PRO A 66 11.34 14.82 2.10
C PRO A 66 12.28 13.63 1.91
N VAL A 67 12.65 12.93 2.99
CA VAL A 67 13.55 11.76 2.96
C VAL A 67 12.87 10.60 2.24
N ILE A 68 11.59 10.38 2.56
CA ILE A 68 10.79 9.34 1.91
C ILE A 68 10.57 9.69 0.43
N LYS A 69 10.29 10.96 0.11
CA LYS A 69 10.18 11.41 -1.28
C LYS A 69 11.46 11.18 -2.08
N ASP A 70 12.63 11.40 -1.47
CA ASP A 70 13.93 11.17 -2.10
C ASP A 70 14.21 9.70 -2.37
N ALA A 71 13.88 8.82 -1.42
CA ALA A 71 14.00 7.38 -1.59
C ALA A 71 13.08 6.88 -2.72
N LEU A 72 11.83 7.35 -2.76
CA LEU A 72 10.87 6.99 -3.80
C LEU A 72 11.30 7.50 -5.18
N ALA A 73 11.84 8.72 -5.26
CA ALA A 73 12.35 9.26 -6.51
C ALA A 73 13.54 8.47 -7.06
N GLN A 74 14.41 7.95 -6.18
CA GLN A 74 15.50 7.06 -6.57
C GLN A 74 14.99 5.72 -7.10
N LEU A 75 13.97 5.14 -6.45
CA LEU A 75 13.34 3.88 -6.88
C LEU A 75 12.63 3.99 -8.23
N LEU A 76 12.01 5.14 -8.53
CA LEU A 76 11.27 5.37 -9.78
C LEU A 76 12.17 5.78 -10.96
N ARG A 77 13.39 6.26 -10.70
CA ARG A 77 14.30 6.78 -11.73
C ARG A 77 14.60 5.77 -12.86
N PRO A 78 14.82 4.47 -12.61
CA PRO A 78 15.05 3.49 -13.67
C PRO A 78 13.88 3.35 -14.65
N ASP A 79 12.64 3.48 -14.15
CA ASP A 79 11.42 3.39 -14.96
C ASP A 79 11.06 4.72 -15.66
N LEU A 80 11.64 5.83 -15.20
CA LEU A 80 11.36 7.18 -15.66
C LEU A 80 12.64 7.92 -16.10
N PRO A 81 13.43 7.37 -17.03
CA PRO A 81 14.76 7.90 -17.38
C PRO A 81 14.71 9.32 -17.97
N ASN A 82 13.56 9.73 -18.50
CA ASN A 82 13.35 11.05 -19.11
C ASN A 82 12.85 12.11 -18.12
N LEU A 83 12.58 11.74 -16.85
CA LEU A 83 12.16 12.69 -15.82
C LEU A 83 13.33 13.00 -14.89
N SER A 84 13.53 14.28 -14.58
CA SER A 84 14.52 14.68 -13.57
C SER A 84 14.09 14.18 -12.19
N SER A 85 15.06 13.86 -11.32
CA SER A 85 14.76 13.44 -9.95
C SER A 85 13.95 14.49 -9.19
N GLU A 86 14.18 15.77 -9.47
CA GLU A 86 13.38 16.87 -8.90
C GLU A 86 11.91 16.80 -9.36
N LEU A 87 11.65 16.53 -10.64
CA LEU A 87 10.30 16.38 -11.15
C LEU A 87 9.62 15.13 -10.56
N ILE A 88 10.34 14.01 -10.42
CA ILE A 88 9.80 12.81 -9.77
C ILE A 88 9.42 13.13 -8.32
N ARG A 89 10.28 13.82 -7.55
CA ARG A 89 9.98 14.27 -6.18
C ARG A 89 8.74 15.15 -6.11
N HIS A 90 8.52 16.02 -7.09
CA HIS A 90 7.33 16.88 -7.14
C HIS A 90 6.05 16.11 -7.43
N LEU A 91 6.14 15.02 -8.20
CA LEU A 91 4.98 14.20 -8.56
C LEU A 91 4.63 13.18 -7.46
N VAL A 92 5.64 12.65 -6.76
CA VAL A 92 5.44 11.88 -5.53
C VAL A 92 4.82 12.80 -4.47
N GLY A 93 3.65 12.46 -3.94
CA GLY A 93 2.98 13.24 -2.90
C GLY A 93 2.16 14.45 -3.39
N ARG A 94 1.80 14.53 -4.67
CA ARG A 94 0.85 15.56 -5.16
C ARG A 94 -0.63 15.21 -4.96
N SER A 95 -0.88 14.11 -4.29
CA SER A 95 -2.08 13.35 -4.54
C SER A 95 -2.82 13.12 -3.23
N CYS A 96 -3.50 14.15 -2.73
CA CYS A 96 -4.65 14.02 -1.84
C CYS A 96 -5.38 15.37 -1.75
N ARG A 97 -6.66 15.40 -2.11
CA ARG A 97 -7.63 16.32 -1.51
C ARG A 97 -8.12 15.63 -0.24
N VAL A 98 -7.78 16.19 0.91
CA VAL A 98 -8.24 15.71 2.22
C VAL A 98 -9.74 16.00 2.34
N GLY A 99 -10.54 14.98 2.66
CA GLY A 99 -11.99 15.08 2.84
C GLY A 99 -12.61 13.74 3.24
N GLU A 100 -13.89 13.79 3.65
CA GLU A 100 -14.69 12.67 4.21
C GLU A 100 -14.77 11.39 3.35
N PHE A 101 -14.33 11.46 2.08
CA PHE A 101 -14.26 10.32 1.16
C PHE A 101 -13.12 9.35 1.46
N GLN A 102 -12.04 9.79 2.12
CA GLN A 102 -10.89 8.92 2.44
C GLN A 102 -11.31 7.68 3.23
N ASP A 103 -12.22 7.83 4.19
CA ASP A 103 -12.62 6.75 5.09
C ASP A 103 -13.43 5.65 4.39
N LYS A 104 -14.24 6.00 3.37
CA LYS A 104 -14.90 4.98 2.54
C LYS A 104 -13.90 4.26 1.64
N HIS A 105 -13.01 5.00 0.98
CA HIS A 105 -12.05 4.42 0.05
C HIS A 105 -11.07 3.47 0.74
N GLU A 106 -10.56 3.82 1.92
CA GLU A 106 -9.71 2.92 2.70
C GLU A 106 -10.45 1.66 3.17
N ARG A 107 -11.72 1.78 3.58
CA ARG A 107 -12.53 0.59 3.93
C ARG A 107 -12.78 -0.33 2.74
N ASP A 108 -13.07 0.24 1.58
CA ASP A 108 -13.33 -0.56 0.38
C ASP A 108 -12.04 -1.21 -0.15
N ALA A 109 -10.89 -0.52 -0.04
CA ALA A 109 -9.57 -1.08 -0.33
C ALA A 109 -9.23 -2.27 0.59
N GLU A 110 -9.48 -2.13 1.89
CA GLU A 110 -9.25 -3.18 2.88
C GLU A 110 -10.14 -4.41 2.61
N ARG A 111 -11.43 -4.18 2.32
CA ARG A 111 -12.37 -5.26 1.93
C ARG A 111 -11.92 -5.97 0.66
N PHE A 112 -11.45 -5.21 -0.34
CA PHE A 112 -10.93 -5.79 -1.57
C PHE A 112 -9.74 -6.71 -1.30
N ALA A 113 -8.78 -6.27 -0.49
CA ALA A 113 -7.61 -7.07 -0.12
C ALA A 113 -8.00 -8.39 0.56
N VAL A 114 -8.94 -8.34 1.52
CA VAL A 114 -9.45 -9.54 2.22
C VAL A 114 -10.15 -10.50 1.26
N VAL A 115 -11.02 -10.00 0.37
CA VAL A 115 -11.71 -10.84 -0.62
C VAL A 115 -10.71 -11.50 -1.57
N MET A 116 -9.66 -10.80 -1.98
CA MET A 116 -8.60 -11.37 -2.81
C MET A 116 -7.82 -12.46 -2.09
N ALA A 117 -7.48 -12.26 -0.81
CA ALA A 117 -6.83 -13.29 0.00
C ALA A 117 -7.67 -14.58 0.09
N TYR A 118 -8.99 -14.44 0.29
CA TYR A 118 -9.91 -15.57 0.30
C TYR A 118 -9.98 -16.27 -1.07
N ARG A 119 -10.10 -15.50 -2.15
CA ARG A 119 -10.15 -16.03 -3.53
C ARG A 119 -8.87 -16.77 -3.93
N LEU A 120 -7.72 -16.36 -3.39
CA LEU A 120 -6.42 -16.98 -3.64
C LEU A 120 -6.14 -18.17 -2.69
N GLY A 121 -7.07 -18.52 -1.79
CA GLY A 121 -6.88 -19.61 -0.84
C GLY A 121 -5.80 -19.34 0.22
N LEU A 122 -5.47 -18.06 0.45
CA LEU A 122 -4.45 -17.63 1.41
C LEU A 122 -4.99 -17.51 2.84
N THR A 123 -6.31 -17.62 3.00
CA THR A 123 -6.97 -17.74 4.30
C THR A 123 -7.07 -19.20 4.70
N VAL A 124 -6.43 -19.58 5.81
CA VAL A 124 -6.64 -20.89 6.44
C VAL A 124 -8.14 -20.99 6.80
N PRO A 125 -8.85 -22.07 6.45
CA PRO A 125 -10.20 -22.28 6.95
C PRO A 125 -10.16 -22.32 8.48
N MET A 126 -11.06 -21.56 9.12
CA MET A 126 -11.24 -21.55 10.57
C MET A 126 -11.67 -22.94 11.06
N ASN A 127 -10.72 -23.83 11.30
CA ASN A 127 -10.88 -24.89 12.29
C ASN A 127 -10.05 -24.48 13.48
N GLY A 128 -10.75 -24.21 14.59
CA GLY A 128 -10.16 -23.76 15.83
C GLY A 128 -9.12 -24.76 16.32
N GLU A 129 -7.92 -24.27 16.55
CA GLU A 129 -7.07 -24.57 17.70
C GLU A 129 -5.77 -23.74 17.56
N ASN A 130 -5.75 -22.64 18.30
CA ASN A 130 -4.63 -22.21 19.12
C ASN A 130 -3.21 -22.35 18.50
N ASP A 131 -2.88 -21.54 17.49
CA ASP A 131 -1.48 -21.24 17.19
C ASP A 131 -1.31 -19.76 16.86
N ALA A 132 -0.71 -19.05 17.82
CA ALA A 132 -0.57 -17.61 17.84
C ALA A 132 0.40 -17.10 16.77
N LYS A 133 -0.10 -16.34 15.79
CA LYS A 133 0.65 -15.27 15.13
C LYS A 133 -0.07 -13.93 15.34
N PRO A 134 0.57 -12.90 15.94
CA PRO A 134 -0.15 -11.73 16.47
C PRO A 134 -0.72 -10.76 15.42
N GLU A 135 -0.41 -10.95 14.13
CA GLU A 135 -0.70 -9.96 13.10
C GLU A 135 -2.02 -10.21 12.36
N ALA A 136 -2.37 -11.47 12.10
CA ALA A 136 -3.64 -11.81 11.44
C ALA A 136 -4.85 -11.58 12.37
N ASP A 137 -4.68 -11.83 13.67
CA ASP A 137 -5.70 -11.65 14.71
C ASP A 137 -6.05 -10.18 15.02
N ARG A 138 -5.20 -9.24 14.58
CA ARG A 138 -5.48 -7.80 14.70
C ARG A 138 -6.48 -7.33 13.64
N LEU A 139 -6.42 -7.90 12.44
CA LEU A 139 -7.33 -7.55 11.34
C LEU A 139 -8.78 -7.95 11.68
N HIS A 140 -8.98 -9.13 12.26
CA HIS A 140 -10.31 -9.58 12.67
C HIS A 140 -10.89 -8.74 13.83
N ARG A 141 -10.06 -8.32 14.80
CA ARG A 141 -10.53 -7.48 15.92
C ARG A 141 -10.93 -6.07 15.52
N LEU A 142 -10.31 -5.51 14.46
CA LEU A 142 -10.65 -4.20 13.94
C LEU A 142 -11.97 -4.21 13.16
N LEU A 143 -12.29 -5.32 12.49
CA LEU A 143 -13.55 -5.47 11.75
C LEU A 143 -14.77 -5.77 12.64
N SER A 144 -14.55 -6.34 13.84
CA SER A 144 -15.65 -6.70 14.75
C SER A 144 -16.06 -5.60 15.74
N ASN A 145 -15.28 -4.54 15.91
CA ASN A 145 -15.49 -3.54 16.98
C ASN A 145 -15.81 -2.11 16.49
N GLY A 146 -16.31 -1.94 15.27
CA GLY A 146 -16.58 -0.63 14.67
C GLY A 146 -18.06 -0.22 14.55
N CYS A 147 -18.75 0.02 15.67
CA CYS A 147 -19.78 1.07 15.87
C CYS A 147 -20.32 1.02 17.31
N PRO A 148 -20.61 2.17 17.93
CA PRO A 148 -21.97 2.70 17.88
C PRO A 148 -22.16 3.84 16.88
#